data_AF-A0A927YIK6-F1
#
_entry.id   AF-A0A927YIK6-F1
#
_cell.length_a   1.000
_cell.length_b   1.000
_cell.length_c   1.000
_cell.angle_alpha   90.00
_cell.angle_beta   90.00
_cell.angle_gamma   90.00
#
_symmetry.space_group_name_H-M   'P 1'
#
loop_
_entity.id
_entity.type
_entity.pdbx_description
1 polymer ?
#
loop_
_entity_poly.entity_id
_entity_poly.type
_entity_poly.pdbx_seq_one_letter_code
_entity_poly.pdbx_strand_id
1 'polypeptide(L)'
;MFPIIDKKETGINLRRMLDARDISARDVQEYLNLGCVQSVYRWFDGTSMPTIDNLYALSELLQVPIDEIVQGNRAPISRKRGTCDYMLQQPECAIERMVSYYEQTTGKKVA
;
A
#
# COMPACT_ATOMS: atom_id res chain seq x y z
N MET A 1 6.37 -13.70 -10.50
CA MET A 1 7.00 -12.80 -9.50
C MET A 1 5.91 -12.28 -8.59
N PHE A 2 6.17 -12.15 -7.28
CA PHE A 2 5.19 -11.58 -6.36
C PHE A 2 5.12 -10.05 -6.48
N PRO A 3 3.98 -9.41 -6.16
CA PRO A 3 3.88 -7.96 -6.26
C PRO A 3 4.76 -7.27 -5.22
N ILE A 4 5.50 -6.25 -5.66
CA ILE A 4 6.41 -5.45 -4.85
C ILE A 4 5.97 -3.99 -4.94
N ILE A 5 5.92 -3.33 -3.78
CA ILE A 5 5.65 -1.91 -3.68
C ILE A 5 6.87 -1.15 -4.22
N ASP A 6 6.62 -0.23 -5.14
CA ASP A 6 7.59 0.76 -5.54
C ASP A 6 7.50 1.95 -4.58
N LYS A 7 8.49 2.06 -3.68
CA LYS A 7 8.52 3.11 -2.66
C LYS A 7 8.65 4.50 -3.28
N LYS A 8 9.41 4.63 -4.37
CA LYS A 8 9.66 5.91 -5.01
C LYS A 8 8.40 6.40 -5.69
N GLU A 9 7.76 5.53 -6.46
CA GLU A 9 6.51 5.87 -7.14
C GLU A 9 5.37 6.11 -6.14
N THR A 10 5.31 5.34 -5.06
CA THR A 10 4.36 5.60 -3.96
C THR A 10 4.58 6.97 -3.34
N GLY A 11 5.84 7.36 -3.08
CA GLY A 11 6.18 8.67 -2.54
C GLY A 11 5.79 9.83 -3.46
N ILE A 12 6.03 9.68 -4.77
CA ILE A 12 5.65 10.66 -5.80
C ILE A 12 4.12 10.78 -5.86
N ASN A 13 3.41 9.65 -5.89
CA ASN A 13 1.96 9.62 -5.92
C ASN A 13 1.36 10.28 -4.67
N LEU A 14 1.84 9.94 -3.47
CA LEU A 14 1.40 10.53 -2.23
C LEU A 14 1.59 12.05 -2.22
N ARG A 15 2.76 12.54 -2.65
CA ARG A 15 3.02 13.98 -2.78
C ARG A 15 2.01 14.65 -3.71
N ARG A 16 1.77 14.09 -4.91
CA ARG A 16 0.77 14.61 -5.85
C ARG A 16 -0.63 14.69 -5.24
N MET A 17 -1.04 13.68 -4.47
CA MET A 17 -2.35 13.64 -3.82
C MET A 17 -2.52 14.70 -2.73
N LEU A 18 -1.45 14.99 -1.99
CA LEU A 18 -1.43 16.03 -0.97
C LEU A 18 -1.41 17.43 -1.59
N ASP A 19 -0.56 17.65 -2.59
CA ASP A 19 -0.46 18.92 -3.32
C ASP A 19 -1.80 19.27 -3.99
N ALA A 20 -2.51 18.28 -4.55
CA ALA A 20 -3.83 18.48 -5.16
C ALA A 20 -4.94 18.90 -4.17
N ARG A 21 -4.70 18.78 -2.86
CA ARG A 21 -5.62 19.15 -1.78
C ARG A 21 -5.09 20.32 -0.94
N ASP A 22 -4.00 20.95 -1.37
CA ASP A 22 -3.30 22.00 -0.62
C ASP A 22 -2.88 21.57 0.81
N ILE A 23 -2.57 20.28 1.00
CA ILE A 23 -2.12 19.73 2.28
C ILE A 23 -0.60 19.74 2.33
N SER A 24 -0.01 20.42 3.31
CA SER A 24 1.45 20.46 3.47
C SER A 24 1.99 19.24 4.21
N ALA A 25 3.30 19.00 4.08
CA ALA A 25 3.99 17.95 4.85
C ALA A 25 3.88 18.16 6.37
N ARG A 26 3.74 19.43 6.81
CA ARG A 26 3.54 19.77 8.21
C ARG A 26 2.16 19.37 8.69
N ASP A 27 1.12 19.62 7.88
CA ASP A 27 -0.25 19.22 8.22
C ASP A 27 -0.36 17.70 8.35
N VAL A 28 0.32 16.94 7.48
CA VAL A 28 0.41 15.47 7.59
C VAL A 28 1.12 15.05 8.88
N GLN A 29 2.21 15.73 9.24
CA GLN A 29 2.94 15.43 10.47
C GLN A 29 2.07 15.68 11.71
N GLU A 30 1.33 16.78 11.74
CA GLU A 30 0.43 17.14 12.83
C GLU A 30 -0.75 16.17 12.90
N TYR A 31 -1.39 15.86 11.77
CA TYR A 31 -2.49 14.90 11.69
C TYR A 31 -2.11 13.49 12.18
N LEU A 32 -0.92 13.02 11.80
CA LEU A 32 -0.41 11.69 12.18
C LEU A 32 0.34 11.67 13.52
N ASN A 33 0.43 12.79 14.23
CA ASN A 33 1.21 12.94 15.47
C ASN A 33 2.66 12.43 15.34
N LEU A 34 3.31 12.68 14.19
CA LEU A 34 4.70 12.25 14.00
C LEU A 34 5.65 13.17 14.76
N GLY A 35 6.71 12.59 15.34
CA GLY A 35 7.74 13.37 16.04
C GLY A 35 8.57 14.28 15.14
N CYS A 36 8.59 14.07 13.82
CA CYS A 36 9.29 14.96 12.90
C CYS A 36 8.68 14.98 11.48
N VAL A 37 8.61 16.18 10.89
CA VAL A 37 8.16 16.40 9.50
C VAL A 37 9.06 15.71 8.47
N GLN A 38 10.32 15.48 8.83
CA GLN A 38 11.30 14.75 8.00
C GLN A 38 10.84 13.33 7.67
N SER A 39 9.98 12.73 8.49
CA SER A 39 9.38 11.43 8.19
C SER A 39 8.57 11.47 6.89
N VAL A 40 7.80 12.54 6.69
CA VAL A 40 6.95 12.73 5.50
C VAL A 40 7.80 12.95 4.25
N TYR A 41 8.86 13.75 4.35
CA TYR A 41 9.79 13.95 3.23
C TYR A 41 10.50 12.66 2.81
N ARG A 42 10.90 11.82 3.76
CA ARG A 42 11.49 10.50 3.45
C ARG A 42 10.52 9.57 2.73
N TRP A 43 9.21 9.69 2.97
CA TRP A 43 8.18 8.98 2.21
C TRP A 43 8.13 9.48 0.78
N PHE A 44 8.13 10.80 0.57
CA PHE A 44 8.15 11.39 -0.78
C PHE A 44 9.37 10.99 -1.59
N ASP A 45 10.52 10.86 -0.93
CA ASP A 45 11.75 10.47 -1.58
C ASP A 45 11.88 8.96 -1.80
N GLY A 46 10.96 8.16 -1.24
CA GLY A 46 10.98 6.70 -1.30
C GLY A 46 12.05 6.06 -0.41
N THR A 47 12.67 6.83 0.48
CA THR A 47 13.70 6.33 1.42
C THR A 47 13.07 5.46 2.51
N SER A 48 11.87 5.81 2.96
CA SER A 48 11.07 5.02 3.88
C SER A 48 9.63 4.94 3.40
N MET A 49 8.85 4.04 4.00
CA MET A 49 7.40 3.97 3.79
C MET A 49 6.69 4.44 5.07
N PRO A 50 5.47 5.00 4.96
CA PRO A 50 4.61 5.14 6.12
C PRO A 50 4.30 3.75 6.69
N THR A 51 4.07 3.67 8.00
CA THR A 51 3.58 2.43 8.62
C THR A 51 2.19 2.09 8.09
N ILE A 52 1.72 0.87 8.32
CA ILE A 52 0.37 0.46 7.90
C ILE A 52 -0.69 1.35 8.56
N ASP A 53 -0.54 1.68 9.84
CA ASP A 53 -1.44 2.57 10.57
C ASP A 53 -1.46 3.98 9.95
N ASN A 54 -0.28 4.50 9.60
CA ASN A 54 -0.18 5.82 8.95
C ASN A 54 -0.78 5.80 7.55
N LEU A 55 -0.62 4.71 6.79
CA LEU A 55 -1.29 4.56 5.49
C LEU A 55 -2.81 4.52 5.66
N TYR A 56 -3.32 3.85 6.68
CA TYR A 56 -4.74 3.80 6.98
C TYR A 56 -5.29 5.18 7.33
N ALA A 57 -4.61 5.93 8.20
CA ALA A 57 -4.97 7.31 8.51
C ALA A 57 -4.86 8.24 7.28
N LEU A 58 -3.82 8.08 6.44
CA LEU A 58 -3.70 8.84 5.18
C LEU A 58 -4.84 8.52 4.21
N SER A 59 -5.36 7.29 4.21
CA SER A 59 -6.51 6.89 3.41
C SER A 59 -7.77 7.64 3.81
N GLU A 60 -7.96 7.88 5.11
CA GLU A 60 -9.02 8.72 5.66
C GLU A 60 -8.79 10.20 5.33
N LEU A 61 -7.58 10.73 5.56
CA LEU A 61 -7.24 12.12 5.26
C LEU A 61 -7.47 12.47 3.77
N LEU A 62 -7.08 11.56 2.87
CA LEU A 62 -7.18 11.77 1.43
C LEU A 62 -8.54 11.33 0.85
N GLN A 63 -9.38 10.64 1.63
CA GLN A 63 -10.64 10.04 1.18
C GLN A 63 -10.44 9.10 -0.03
N VAL A 64 -9.39 8.29 0.02
CA VAL A 64 -9.05 7.28 -0.99
C VAL A 64 -8.61 6.00 -0.30
N PRO A 65 -8.87 4.80 -0.86
CA PRO A 65 -8.34 3.57 -0.26
C PRO A 65 -6.82 3.52 -0.34
N ILE A 66 -6.20 2.82 0.63
CA ILE A 66 -4.74 2.59 0.69
C ILE A 66 -4.18 2.07 -0.64
N ASP A 67 -4.99 1.27 -1.35
CA ASP A 67 -4.68 0.69 -2.64
C ASP A 67 -4.32 1.71 -3.73
N GLU A 68 -4.92 2.91 -3.66
CA GLU A 68 -4.65 4.03 -4.57
C GLU A 68 -3.43 4.85 -4.15
N ILE A 69 -3.10 4.84 -2.86
CA ILE A 69 -1.92 5.53 -2.33
C ILE A 69 -0.67 4.75 -2.74
N VAL A 70 -0.68 3.43 -2.55
CA VAL A 70 0.47 2.54 -2.75
C VAL A 70 0.61 2.13 -4.21
N GLN A 71 1.77 2.40 -4.79
CA GLN A 71 2.13 2.03 -6.15
C GLN A 71 3.07 0.83 -6.17
N GLY A 72 2.98 0.01 -7.20
CA GLY A 72 3.81 -1.19 -7.35
C GLY A 72 3.56 -1.88 -8.67
N ASN A 73 4.22 -3.02 -8.88
CA ASN A 73 4.17 -3.76 -10.16
C ASN A 73 2.96 -4.70 -10.31
N ARG A 74 1.94 -4.59 -9.44
CA ARG A 74 0.72 -5.38 -9.57
C ARG A 74 -0.16 -4.84 -10.68
N ALA A 75 -0.90 -5.73 -11.32
CA ALA A 75 -1.99 -5.30 -12.20
C ALA A 75 -3.05 -4.52 -11.38
N PRO A 76 -3.67 -3.47 -11.95
CA PRO A 76 -4.80 -2.81 -11.32
C PRO A 76 -5.89 -3.82 -10.99
N ILE A 77 -6.35 -3.83 -9.75
CA ILE A 77 -7.53 -4.62 -9.38
C ILE A 77 -8.70 -3.95 -10.08
N SER A 78 -9.26 -4.60 -11.12
CA SER A 78 -10.41 -4.07 -11.85
C SER A 78 -11.55 -3.83 -10.88
N ARG A 79 -11.78 -2.56 -10.51
CA ARG A 79 -12.98 -2.18 -9.77
C ARG A 79 -14.18 -2.30 -10.69
N LYS A 80 -14.81 -3.47 -10.72
CA LYS A 80 -16.22 -3.51 -11.10
C LYS A 80 -16.96 -2.69 -10.04
N ARG A 81 -17.56 -1.57 -10.45
CA ARG A 81 -18.43 -0.76 -9.60
C ARG A 81 -19.56 -1.67 -9.11
N GLY A 82 -19.51 -2.07 -7.84
CA GLY A 82 -20.54 -2.88 -7.21
C GLY A 82 -19.98 -4.08 -6.46
N THR A 83 -20.10 -4.01 -5.14
CA THR A 83 -20.01 -5.10 -4.16
C THR A 83 -18.65 -5.74 -3.89
N CYS A 84 -18.46 -6.03 -2.60
CA CYS A 84 -17.45 -6.88 -2.00
C CYS A 84 -17.32 -8.20 -2.77
N ASP A 85 -16.37 -8.26 -3.70
CA ASP A 85 -16.03 -9.49 -4.44
C ASP A 85 -14.55 -9.88 -4.20
N TYR A 86 -14.04 -9.61 -3.00
CA TYR A 86 -12.71 -10.07 -2.60
C TYR A 86 -12.69 -11.58 -2.30
N MET A 87 -13.86 -12.24 -2.24
CA MET A 87 -13.98 -13.64 -1.86
C MET A 87 -14.18 -14.64 -3.02
N LEU A 88 -14.50 -14.24 -4.27
CA LEU A 88 -14.88 -15.22 -5.31
C LEU A 88 -13.96 -15.30 -6.54
N GLN A 89 -12.85 -14.56 -6.63
CA GLN A 89 -12.06 -14.53 -7.88
C GLN A 89 -10.60 -14.97 -7.81
N GLN A 90 -10.04 -15.33 -6.66
CA GLN A 90 -8.62 -15.72 -6.58
C GLN A 90 -8.31 -16.88 -5.59
N PRO A 91 -8.89 -18.08 -5.73
CA PRO A 91 -8.42 -19.20 -4.94
C PRO A 91 -7.07 -19.75 -5.45
N GLU A 92 -6.88 -19.92 -6.76
CA GLU A 92 -5.84 -20.87 -7.21
C GLU A 92 -4.41 -20.30 -7.18
N CYS A 93 -4.18 -19.09 -7.72
CA CYS A 93 -2.84 -18.47 -7.77
C CYS A 93 -2.26 -18.12 -6.38
N ALA A 94 -3.11 -17.66 -5.45
CA ALA A 94 -2.67 -17.25 -4.12
C ALA A 94 -2.41 -18.46 -3.21
N ILE A 95 -3.26 -19.49 -3.30
CA ILE A 95 -3.10 -20.73 -2.53
C ILE A 95 -1.87 -21.49 -3.01
N GLU A 96 -1.65 -21.64 -4.32
CA GLU A 96 -0.44 -22.30 -4.87
C GLU A 96 0.85 -21.62 -4.40
N ARG A 97 0.85 -20.29 -4.34
CA ARG A 97 2.00 -19.53 -3.83
C ARG A 97 2.21 -19.74 -2.34
N MET A 98 1.14 -19.77 -1.54
CA MET A 98 1.24 -20.07 -0.10
C MET A 98 1.72 -21.51 0.14
N VAL A 99 1.20 -22.48 -0.62
CA VAL A 99 1.61 -23.88 -0.56
C VAL A 99 3.09 -24.01 -0.92
N SER A 100 3.53 -23.45 -2.05
CA SER A 100 4.94 -23.50 -2.46
C SER A 100 5.87 -22.87 -1.42
N TYR A 101 5.48 -21.74 -0.81
CA TYR A 101 6.25 -21.13 0.27
C TYR A 101 6.31 -22.03 1.52
N TYR A 102 5.17 -22.62 1.92
CA TYR A 102 5.10 -23.52 3.07
C TYR A 102 5.95 -24.78 2.85
N GLU A 103 5.88 -25.38 1.68
CA GLU A 103 6.66 -26.57 1.32
C GLU A 103 8.17 -26.27 1.30
N GLN A 104 8.58 -25.11 0.80
CA GLN A 104 9.99 -24.68 0.79
C GLN A 104 10.55 -24.40 2.19
N THR A 105 9.75 -23.81 3.08
CA THR A 105 10.20 -23.42 4.42
C THR A 105 10.10 -24.54 5.45
N THR A 106 9.17 -25.49 5.27
CA THR A 106 8.91 -26.56 6.24
C THR A 106 9.32 -27.96 5.74
N GLY A 107 9.58 -28.12 4.44
CA GLY A 107 9.92 -29.41 3.82
C GLY A 107 8.76 -30.42 3.76
N LYS A 108 7.56 -30.05 4.22
CA LYS A 108 6.37 -30.92 4.20
C LYS A 108 5.54 -30.61 2.96
N LYS A 109 5.31 -31.62 2.11
CA LYS A 109 4.36 -31.50 0.99
C LYS A 109 2.93 -31.40 1.50
N VAL A 110 2.16 -30.49 0.92
CA VAL A 110 0.72 -30.37 1.17
C VAL A 110 0.04 -31.41 0.26
N ALA A 111 -0.70 -32.35 0.87
CA ALA A 111 -1.35 -33.48 0.18
C ALA A 111 -2.66 -33.08 -0.51
#